data_AF-A0AAE3A2B2-F1
#
_entry.id   AF-A0AAE3A2B2-F1
#
_cell.length_a   1.000
_cell.length_b   1.000
_cell.length_c   1.000
_cell.angle_alpha   90.00
_cell.angle_beta   90.00
_cell.angle_gamma   90.00
#
_symmetry.space_group_name_H-M   'P 1'
#
loop_
_entity.id
_entity.type
_entity.pdbx_description
1 polymer ?
#
loop_
_entity_poly.entity_id
_entity_poly.type
_entity_poly.pdbx_seq_one_letter_code
_entity_poly.pdbx_strand_id
1 'polypeptide(L)'
;MSFKELVEQDNKTVFMNLDEFADTHVIGGKEMPCIIDNNEMIDREKRYQYKRSLYADGVYLKEVLLYVKAEDFGPLPAVGRLLTLDKKSYIVSDAIDEGGIYSISLEANKT
;
A
#
# COMPACT_ATOMS: atom_id res chain seq x y z
N MET A 1 29.69 0.46 4.94
CA MET A 1 28.38 1.11 4.74
C MET A 1 28.33 1.76 3.38
N SER A 2 27.71 1.08 2.44
CA SER A 2 27.28 1.57 1.15
C SER A 2 25.95 2.30 1.28
N PHE A 3 25.56 3.04 0.23
CA PHE A 3 24.25 3.68 0.17
C PHE A 3 23.09 2.69 0.32
N LYS A 4 23.20 1.49 -0.26
CA LYS A 4 22.16 0.45 -0.14
C LYS A 4 21.95 -0.01 1.30
N GLU A 5 23.05 -0.20 2.04
CA GLU A 5 22.98 -0.57 3.47
C GLU A 5 22.33 0.53 4.32
N LEU A 6 22.59 1.81 3.98
CA LEU A 6 21.97 2.94 4.68
C LEU A 6 20.47 3.03 4.40
N VAL A 7 20.02 2.81 3.15
CA VAL A 7 18.60 2.78 2.80
C VAL A 7 17.88 1.64 3.53
N GLU A 8 18.47 0.44 3.56
CA GLU A 8 17.86 -0.68 4.28
C GLU A 8 17.71 -0.40 5.78
N GLN A 9 18.72 0.23 6.40
CA GLN A 9 18.66 0.63 7.79
C GLN A 9 17.59 1.70 8.02
N ASP A 10 17.53 2.72 7.17
CA ASP A 10 16.54 3.80 7.26
C ASP A 10 15.10 3.29 7.11
N ASN A 11 14.87 2.37 6.17
CA ASN A 11 13.59 1.69 5.99
C ASN A 11 13.10 1.03 7.28
N LYS A 12 14.03 0.49 8.09
CA LYS A 12 13.73 -0.22 9.33
C LYS A 12 13.52 0.71 10.52
N THR A 13 14.31 1.79 10.62
CA THR A 13 14.36 2.61 11.84
C THR A 13 13.66 3.96 11.73
N VAL A 14 13.50 4.49 10.53
CA VAL A 14 12.94 5.83 10.30
C VAL A 14 11.64 5.74 9.50
N PHE A 15 11.68 5.13 8.31
CA PHE A 15 10.50 5.07 7.45
C PHE A 15 9.38 4.25 8.09
N MET A 16 9.68 3.01 8.53
CA MET A 16 8.72 2.13 9.18
C MET A 16 8.75 2.27 10.71
N ASN A 17 8.77 3.52 11.21
CA ASN A 17 8.76 3.80 12.65
C ASN A 17 7.34 3.61 13.23
N LEU A 18 7.16 2.61 14.09
CA LEU A 18 5.88 2.31 14.75
C LEU A 18 5.42 3.37 15.76
N ASP A 19 6.33 4.19 16.27
CA ASP A 19 5.97 5.23 17.25
C ASP A 19 5.49 6.52 16.56
N GLU A 20 5.71 6.67 15.25
CA GLU A 20 5.47 7.92 14.53
C GLU A 20 4.63 7.77 13.26
N PHE A 21 4.92 6.78 12.40
CA PHE A 21 4.37 6.71 11.04
C PHE A 21 3.64 5.40 10.73
N ALA A 22 4.13 4.28 11.25
CA ALA A 22 3.59 2.96 10.99
C ALA A 22 2.65 2.51 12.10
N ASP A 23 1.62 1.77 11.72
CA ASP A 23 0.73 1.07 12.64
C ASP A 23 0.88 -0.44 12.43
N THR A 24 0.48 -1.22 13.43
CA THR A 24 0.47 -2.68 13.30
C THR A 24 -0.84 -3.12 12.65
N HIS A 25 -0.75 -3.82 11.51
CA HIS A 25 -1.89 -4.28 10.73
C HIS A 25 -1.81 -5.78 10.44
N VAL A 26 -2.98 -6.40 10.22
CA VAL A 26 -3.05 -7.81 9.82
C VAL A 26 -3.23 -7.89 8.30
N ILE A 27 -2.15 -8.27 7.61
CA ILE A 27 -2.09 -8.36 6.15
C ILE A 27 -1.90 -9.82 5.75
N GLY A 28 -2.81 -10.35 4.93
CA GLY A 28 -2.78 -11.75 4.50
C GLY A 28 -2.82 -12.76 5.66
N GLY A 29 -3.37 -12.34 6.82
CA GLY A 29 -3.41 -13.15 8.04
C GLY A 29 -2.15 -13.09 8.91
N LYS A 30 -1.15 -12.29 8.54
CA LYS A 30 0.06 -12.04 9.32
C LYS A 30 0.06 -10.62 9.86
N GLU A 31 0.38 -10.46 11.14
CA GLU A 31 0.57 -9.16 11.77
C GLU A 31 1.94 -8.57 11.39
N MET A 32 1.97 -7.32 10.92
CA MET A 32 3.20 -6.62 10.54
C MET A 32 3.04 -5.09 10.60
N PRO A 33 4.15 -4.34 10.75
CA PRO A 33 4.16 -2.89 10.61
C PRO A 33 3.76 -2.48 9.19
N CYS A 34 2.87 -1.51 9.10
CA CYS A 34 2.36 -1.01 7.83
C CYS A 34 1.96 0.45 7.98
N ILE A 35 2.21 1.24 6.94
CA ILE A 35 1.70 2.61 6.84
C ILE A 35 0.53 2.59 5.87
N ILE A 36 -0.63 3.05 6.30
CA ILE A 36 -1.78 3.26 5.40
C ILE A 36 -1.79 4.73 5.01
N ASP A 37 -1.53 5.02 3.74
CA ASP A 37 -1.57 6.39 3.23
C ASP A 37 -3.01 6.77 2.87
N ASN A 38 -3.70 7.34 3.86
CA ASN A 38 -5.05 7.88 3.69
C ASN A 38 -5.07 9.22 2.94
N ASN A 39 -3.93 9.89 2.75
CA ASN A 39 -3.84 11.25 2.20
C ASN A 39 -3.66 11.26 0.68
N GLU A 40 -3.00 10.25 0.09
CA GLU A 40 -2.89 10.11 -1.37
C GLU A 40 -4.26 9.92 -2.05
N MET A 41 -5.26 9.41 -1.32
CA MET A 41 -6.65 9.29 -1.77
C MET A 41 -7.24 10.64 -2.21
N ILE A 42 -6.96 11.72 -1.48
CA ILE A 42 -7.52 13.06 -1.74
C ILE A 42 -6.78 13.74 -2.91
N ASP A 43 -5.47 13.53 -3.04
CA ASP A 43 -4.69 14.13 -4.11
C ASP A 43 -4.90 13.40 -5.46
N ARG A 44 -5.18 12.10 -5.43
CA ARG A 44 -5.69 11.33 -6.59
C ARG A 44 -7.09 11.77 -7.00
N GLU A 45 -7.99 12.09 -6.07
CA GLU A 45 -9.34 12.62 -6.38
C GLU A 45 -9.27 13.86 -7.29
N LYS A 46 -8.29 14.74 -7.06
CA LYS A 46 -8.03 15.90 -7.91
C LYS A 46 -7.47 15.54 -9.29
N ARG A 47 -6.61 14.52 -9.39
CA ARG A 47 -6.06 14.05 -10.69
C ARG A 47 -7.11 13.31 -11.54
N TYR A 48 -8.04 12.60 -10.90
CA TYR A 48 -9.14 11.90 -11.58
C TYR A 48 -10.19 12.84 -12.18
N GLN A 49 -10.32 14.09 -11.68
CA GLN A 49 -11.17 15.10 -12.35
C GLN A 49 -10.73 15.39 -13.80
N TYR A 50 -9.45 15.21 -14.13
CA TYR A 50 -8.95 15.41 -15.50
C TYR A 50 -9.07 14.16 -16.39
N LYS A 51 -9.21 12.96 -15.79
CA LYS A 51 -9.44 11.67 -16.48
C LYS A 51 -10.93 11.31 -16.65
N ARG A 52 -11.83 12.28 -16.50
CA ARG A 52 -13.29 12.13 -16.57
C ARG A 52 -13.82 11.56 -17.90
N SER A 53 -12.99 11.45 -18.94
CA SER A 53 -13.37 10.85 -20.22
C SER A 53 -13.24 9.31 -20.29
N LEU A 54 -12.65 8.65 -19.28
CA LEU A 54 -12.48 7.17 -19.27
C LEU A 54 -13.33 6.45 -18.23
N TYR A 55 -13.90 7.16 -17.25
CA TYR A 55 -14.69 6.57 -16.15
C TYR A 55 -16.02 7.34 -16.00
N ALA A 56 -16.93 7.14 -16.96
CA ALA A 56 -18.20 7.85 -17.02
C ALA A 56 -19.26 7.36 -16.01
N ASP A 57 -18.98 6.33 -15.19
CA ASP A 57 -20.00 5.65 -14.39
C ASP A 57 -20.01 5.99 -12.89
N GLY A 58 -19.32 7.05 -12.45
CA GLY A 58 -19.49 7.56 -11.08
C GLY A 58 -19.17 6.57 -9.95
N VAL A 59 -18.45 5.49 -10.25
CA VAL A 59 -17.99 4.51 -9.27
C VAL A 59 -16.69 5.02 -8.68
N TYR A 60 -16.78 5.58 -7.48
CA TYR A 60 -15.60 5.83 -6.65
C TYR A 60 -15.06 4.46 -6.18
N LEU A 61 -13.98 3.99 -6.79
CA LEU A 61 -13.21 2.86 -6.27
C LEU A 61 -12.50 3.37 -5.02
N LYS A 62 -12.83 2.80 -3.86
CA LYS A 62 -12.08 3.07 -2.64
C LYS A 62 -10.72 2.37 -2.76
N GLU A 63 -9.75 3.10 -3.29
CA GLU A 63 -8.35 2.70 -3.35
C GLU A 63 -7.71 2.91 -1.97
N VAL A 64 -7.07 1.87 -1.41
CA VAL A 64 -6.23 1.96 -0.21
C VAL A 64 -4.79 1.79 -0.67
N LEU A 65 -3.93 2.75 -0.35
CA LEU A 65 -2.50 2.64 -0.55
C LEU A 65 -1.84 2.25 0.78
N LEU A 66 -0.99 1.24 0.75
CA LEU A 66 -0.21 0.84 1.91
C LEU A 66 1.27 0.67 1.58
N TYR A 67 2.09 0.93 2.58
CA TYR A 67 3.53 0.69 2.55
C TYR A 67 3.91 -0.34 3.60
N VAL A 68 4.67 -1.35 3.20
CA VAL A 68 5.08 -2.47 4.06
C VAL A 68 6.48 -2.93 3.71
N LYS A 69 7.25 -3.42 4.69
CA LYS A 69 8.60 -3.95 4.41
C LYS A 69 8.51 -5.25 3.59
N ALA A 70 9.34 -5.35 2.55
CA ALA A 70 9.45 -6.53 1.72
C ALA A 70 9.81 -7.79 2.54
N GLU A 71 10.73 -7.63 3.51
CA GLU A 71 11.13 -8.72 4.42
C GLU A 71 9.98 -9.26 5.28
N ASP A 72 9.02 -8.41 5.67
CA ASP A 72 7.89 -8.79 6.50
C ASP A 72 6.74 -9.37 5.67
N PHE A 73 6.49 -8.80 4.51
CA PHE A 73 5.43 -9.23 3.60
C PHE A 73 5.79 -10.55 2.90
N GLY A 74 7.05 -10.71 2.49
CA GLY A 74 7.51 -11.82 1.65
C GLY A 74 7.49 -11.45 0.17
N PRO A 75 7.10 -12.35 -0.75
CA PRO A 75 7.07 -12.05 -2.18
C PRO A 75 6.09 -10.92 -2.52
N LEU A 76 6.50 -10.02 -3.42
CA LEU A 76 5.64 -8.96 -3.95
C LEU A 76 4.32 -9.55 -4.48
N PRO A 77 3.15 -9.04 -4.06
CA PRO A 77 1.88 -9.63 -4.47
C PRO A 77 1.59 -9.34 -5.93
N ALA A 78 1.03 -10.33 -6.63
CA ALA A 78 0.60 -10.15 -8.01
C ALA A 78 -0.69 -9.32 -8.09
N VAL A 79 -0.75 -8.41 -9.06
CA VAL A 79 -1.97 -7.65 -9.40
C VAL A 79 -3.13 -8.61 -9.72
N GLY A 80 -4.33 -8.26 -9.27
CA GLY A 80 -5.55 -9.04 -9.38
C GLY A 80 -5.75 -10.09 -8.28
N ARG A 81 -4.77 -10.30 -7.39
CA ARG A 81 -4.97 -11.20 -6.24
C ARG A 81 -5.80 -10.57 -5.14
N LEU A 82 -6.52 -11.43 -4.43
CA LEU A 82 -7.17 -11.06 -3.18
C LEU A 82 -6.12 -10.90 -2.07
N LEU A 83 -6.19 -9.78 -1.37
CA LEU A 83 -5.43 -9.51 -0.16
C LEU A 83 -6.38 -9.14 0.97
N THR A 84 -6.18 -9.75 2.13
CA THR A 84 -6.92 -9.37 3.34
C THR A 84 -6.12 -8.33 4.12
N LEU A 85 -6.73 -7.19 4.42
CA LEU A 85 -6.21 -6.15 5.31
C LEU A 85 -7.22 -5.95 6.44
N ASP A 86 -6.81 -6.19 7.68
CA ASP A 86 -7.64 -6.05 8.89
C ASP A 86 -9.04 -6.67 8.77
N LYS A 87 -9.08 -7.94 8.34
CA LYS A 87 -10.30 -8.73 8.14
C LYS A 87 -11.19 -8.29 6.97
N LYS A 88 -10.80 -7.27 6.20
CA LYS A 88 -11.47 -6.85 4.97
C LYS A 88 -10.72 -7.36 3.75
N SER A 89 -11.46 -7.84 2.76
CA SER A 89 -10.89 -8.36 1.51
C SER A 89 -10.84 -7.26 0.44
N TYR A 90 -9.67 -7.14 -0.19
CA TYR A 90 -9.39 -6.21 -1.28
C TYR A 90 -8.78 -6.96 -2.45
N ILE A 91 -8.75 -6.32 -3.61
CA ILE A 91 -8.02 -6.79 -4.78
C ILE A 91 -6.78 -5.90 -4.96
N VAL A 92 -5.62 -6.51 -5.17
CA VAL A 92 -4.39 -5.77 -5.48
C VAL A 92 -4.52 -5.15 -6.88
N SER A 93 -4.51 -3.83 -6.99
CA SER A 93 -4.56 -3.11 -8.27
C SER A 93 -3.17 -2.75 -8.80
N ASP A 94 -2.21 -2.52 -7.91
CA ASP A 94 -0.81 -2.28 -8.24
C ASP A 94 0.12 -2.70 -7.08
N ALA A 95 1.35 -3.08 -7.39
CA ALA A 95 2.36 -3.44 -6.41
C ALA A 95 3.78 -3.19 -6.95
N ILE A 96 4.56 -2.40 -6.22
CA ILE A 96 5.91 -1.96 -6.62
C ILE A 96 6.88 -2.14 -5.45
N ASP A 97 8.10 -2.63 -5.74
CA ASP A 97 9.22 -2.65 -4.80
C ASP A 97 10.05 -1.36 -4.92
N GLU A 98 9.95 -0.51 -3.91
CA GLU A 98 10.65 0.77 -3.80
C GLU A 98 11.90 0.65 -2.91
N GLY A 99 12.73 -0.35 -3.20
CA GLY A 99 14.01 -0.53 -2.51
C GLY A 99 13.87 -1.17 -1.12
N GLY A 100 13.01 -2.18 -1.01
CA GLY A 100 12.77 -2.93 0.23
C GLY A 100 11.50 -2.51 0.98
N ILE A 101 10.81 -1.47 0.51
CA ILE A 101 9.45 -1.12 0.90
C ILE A 101 8.54 -1.43 -0.29
N TYR A 102 7.50 -2.20 -0.04
CA TYR A 102 6.44 -2.44 -1.01
C TYR A 102 5.39 -1.36 -0.90
N SER A 103 5.11 -0.72 -2.03
CA SER A 103 3.96 0.15 -2.24
C SER A 103 2.86 -0.68 -2.90
N ILE A 104 1.75 -0.90 -2.20
CA ILE A 104 0.66 -1.77 -2.66
C ILE A 104 -0.63 -0.97 -2.70
N SER A 105 -1.21 -0.88 -3.90
CA SER A 105 -2.53 -0.29 -4.13
C SER A 105 -3.60 -1.39 -4.08
N LEU A 106 -4.65 -1.15 -3.31
CA LEU A 106 -5.74 -2.09 -3.09
C LEU A 106 -7.07 -1.45 -3.48
N GLU A 107 -7.89 -2.15 -4.24
CA GLU A 107 -9.25 -1.74 -4.56
C GLU A 107 -10.26 -2.54 -3.74
N ALA A 108 -11.31 -1.87 -3.27
CA ALA A 108 -12.41 -2.54 -2.60
C ALA A 108 -13.06 -3.58 -3.52
N ASN A 109 -13.13 -4.84 -3.05
CA ASN A 109 -13.81 -5.90 -3.76
C ASN A 109 -15.33 -5.62 -3.71
N LYS A 110 -15.91 -5.15 -4.82
CA LYS A 110 -17.37 -5.02 -4.95
C LYS A 110 -17.98 -6.41 -5.08
N THR A 111 -18.44 -6.97 -3.97
CA THR A 111 -19.50 -7.99 -3.97
C THR A 111 -20.85 -7.35 -4.20
#